data_AF-A0A527CTD3-F1
#
_entry.id   AF-A0A527CTD3-F1
#
_cell.length_a   1.000
_cell.length_b   1.000
_cell.length_c   1.000
_cell.angle_alpha   90.00
_cell.angle_beta   90.00
_cell.angle_gamma   90.00
#
_symmetry.space_group_name_H-M   'P 1'
#
loop_
_entity.id
_entity.type
_entity.pdbx_description
1 polymer ?
#
loop_
_entity_poly.entity_id
_entity_poly.type
_entity_poly.pdbx_seq_one_letter_code
_entity_poly.pdbx_strand_id
1 'polypeptide(L)'
;YDETIRQKAADGTPLVDIIKAAGAIPGIKVDAGAKPLAGFPGDTITEGLDGLRERLADYYKLGARFAKWRAVIDIDQAKGVPSANSIGS
;
A
#
# COMPACT_ATOMS: atom_id res chain seq x y z
N TYR A 1 -7.31 5.03 -3.81
CA TYR A 1 -6.00 5.16 -3.12
C TYR A 1 -4.96 5.85 -3.99
N ASP A 2 -4.87 5.50 -5.27
CA ASP A 2 -4.01 6.19 -6.26
C ASP A 2 -4.42 7.68 -6.51
N GLU A 3 -5.66 8.00 -6.16
CA GLU A 3 -6.29 9.30 -6.40
C GLU A 3 -5.67 10.42 -5.55
N THR A 4 -5.31 10.16 -4.29
CA THR A 4 -4.96 11.22 -3.33
C THR A 4 -3.65 11.94 -3.68
N ILE A 5 -2.66 11.24 -4.24
CA ILE A 5 -1.41 11.90 -4.68
C ILE A 5 -1.62 12.83 -5.88
N ARG A 6 -2.75 12.67 -6.61
CA ARG A 6 -3.16 13.52 -7.74
C ARG A 6 -4.23 14.54 -7.36
N GLN A 7 -4.71 14.53 -6.12
CA GLN A 7 -5.71 15.47 -5.64
C GLN A 7 -5.13 16.88 -5.51
N LYS A 8 -6.03 17.85 -5.68
CA LYS A 8 -5.78 19.27 -5.47
C LYS A 8 -6.66 19.76 -4.32
N ALA A 9 -6.18 20.73 -3.57
CA ALA A 9 -7.00 21.48 -2.62
C ALA A 9 -8.01 22.37 -3.36
N ALA A 10 -8.95 22.96 -2.63
CA ALA A 10 -10.00 23.81 -3.18
C ALA A 10 -9.47 25.02 -3.95
N ASP A 11 -8.26 25.48 -3.61
CA ASP A 11 -7.53 26.57 -4.27
C ASP A 11 -6.74 26.11 -5.51
N GLY A 12 -6.80 24.81 -5.85
CA GLY A 12 -6.07 24.21 -6.96
C GLY A 12 -4.64 23.76 -6.63
N THR A 13 -4.14 23.98 -5.42
CA THR A 13 -2.80 23.58 -4.99
C THR A 13 -2.69 22.05 -4.94
N PRO A 14 -1.69 21.42 -5.58
CA PRO A 14 -1.47 19.98 -5.46
C PRO A 14 -1.22 19.56 -4.00
N LEU A 15 -1.88 18.48 -3.55
CA LEU A 15 -1.75 18.01 -2.17
C LEU A 15 -0.29 17.68 -1.78
N VAL A 16 0.50 17.21 -2.75
CA VAL A 16 1.94 16.96 -2.60
C VAL A 16 2.70 18.22 -2.20
N ASP A 17 2.34 19.37 -2.76
CA ASP A 17 3.03 20.63 -2.48
C ASP A 17 2.65 21.17 -1.11
N ILE A 18 1.41 20.94 -0.66
CA ILE A 18 0.99 21.23 0.72
C ILE A 18 1.82 20.41 1.73
N ILE A 19 2.00 19.11 1.48
CA ILE A 19 2.81 18.23 2.35
C ILE A 19 4.25 18.72 2.43
N LYS A 20 4.86 19.08 1.29
CA LYS A 20 6.22 19.62 1.24
C LYS A 20 6.34 20.97 1.96
N ALA A 21 5.37 21.87 1.78
CA ALA A 21 5.35 23.18 2.43
C ALA A 21 5.28 23.07 3.96
N ALA A 22 4.65 22.01 4.47
CA ALA A 22 4.64 21.67 5.89
C ALA A 22 5.94 21.00 6.39
N GLY A 23 6.96 20.84 5.53
CA GLY A 23 8.23 20.18 5.88
C GLY A 23 8.16 18.65 5.93
N ALA A 24 7.06 18.05 5.47
CA ALA A 24 6.86 16.61 5.47
C ALA A 24 7.26 15.97 4.12
N ILE A 25 7.62 14.69 4.17
CA ILE A 25 7.95 13.90 2.99
C ILE A 25 6.67 13.23 2.46
N PRO A 26 6.28 13.41 1.19
CA PRO A 26 5.13 12.72 0.61
C PRO A 26 5.40 11.21 0.44
N GLY A 27 4.44 10.39 0.84
CA GLY A 27 4.46 8.95 0.63
C GLY A 27 3.20 8.43 -0.04
N ILE A 28 3.26 7.19 -0.54
CA ILE A 28 2.17 6.56 -1.29
C ILE A 28 1.92 5.13 -0.81
N LYS A 29 0.65 4.77 -0.60
CA LYS A 29 0.23 3.38 -0.38
C LYS A 29 0.16 2.67 -1.73
N VAL A 30 0.87 1.55 -1.89
CA VAL A 30 0.99 0.87 -3.20
C VAL A 30 0.38 -0.54 -3.24
N ASP A 31 0.00 -1.11 -2.09
CA ASP A 31 -0.76 -2.36 -2.05
C ASP A 31 -2.20 -2.18 -2.57
N ALA A 32 -2.71 -3.24 -3.20
CA ALA A 32 -4.10 -3.38 -3.64
C ALA A 32 -5.01 -4.04 -2.58
N GLY A 33 -4.48 -4.27 -1.38
CA GLY A 33 -5.20 -4.81 -0.23
C GLY A 33 -4.98 -6.31 0.01
N ALA A 34 -5.35 -6.75 1.21
CA ALA A 34 -5.28 -8.14 1.63
C ALA A 34 -6.48 -8.94 1.12
N LYS A 35 -6.24 -10.18 0.69
CA LYS A 35 -7.19 -11.15 0.15
C LYS A 35 -6.96 -12.51 0.80
N PRO A 36 -7.97 -13.41 0.85
CA PRO A 36 -7.75 -14.79 1.30
C PRO A 36 -6.67 -15.49 0.47
N LEU A 37 -5.77 -16.20 1.14
CA LEU A 37 -4.74 -16.99 0.47
C LEU A 37 -5.32 -18.34 0.01
N ALA A 38 -5.22 -18.62 -1.30
CA ALA A 38 -5.79 -19.83 -1.89
C ALA A 38 -5.15 -21.10 -1.31
N GLY A 39 -5.97 -22.03 -0.83
CA GLY A 39 -5.50 -23.28 -0.21
C GLY A 39 -5.14 -23.17 1.27
N PHE A 40 -5.22 -21.98 1.87
CA PHE A 40 -4.84 -21.71 3.26
C PHE A 40 -5.96 -20.95 3.99
N PRO A 41 -6.99 -21.65 4.50
CA PRO A 41 -8.13 -21.02 5.17
C PRO A 41 -7.69 -20.14 6.36
N GLY A 42 -8.17 -18.90 6.39
CA GLY A 42 -7.86 -17.92 7.45
C GLY A 42 -6.61 -17.09 7.20
N ASP A 43 -5.70 -17.53 6.33
CA ASP A 43 -4.53 -16.74 5.93
C ASP A 43 -4.90 -15.71 4.86
N THR A 44 -4.11 -14.63 4.80
CA THR A 44 -4.25 -13.59 3.78
C THR A 44 -2.97 -13.37 2.99
N ILE A 45 -3.12 -12.95 1.73
CA ILE A 45 -2.06 -12.44 0.86
C ILE A 45 -2.41 -11.02 0.46
N THR A 46 -1.41 -10.13 0.43
CA THR A 46 -1.62 -8.77 -0.06
C THR A 46 -1.27 -8.68 -1.53
N GLU A 47 -2.17 -8.13 -2.33
CA GLU A 47 -1.98 -7.97 -3.78
C GLU A 47 -1.40 -6.60 -4.14
N GLY A 48 -1.00 -6.43 -5.40
CA GLY A 48 -0.54 -5.15 -5.95
C GLY A 48 0.83 -5.17 -6.61
N LEU A 49 1.41 -6.35 -6.85
CA LEU A 49 2.68 -6.48 -7.58
C LEU A 49 2.52 -6.22 -9.09
N ASP A 50 1.37 -6.54 -9.66
CA ASP A 50 1.09 -6.28 -11.07
C ASP A 50 1.15 -4.78 -11.38
N GLY A 51 2.00 -4.41 -12.33
CA GLY A 51 2.25 -3.01 -12.71
C GLY A 51 2.90 -2.16 -11.62
N LEU A 52 3.41 -2.75 -10.53
CA LEU A 52 3.97 -1.99 -9.41
C LEU A 52 5.16 -1.14 -9.85
N ARG A 53 6.02 -1.65 -10.74
CA ARG A 53 7.21 -0.94 -11.21
C ARG A 53 6.84 0.37 -11.90
N GLU A 54 5.89 0.31 -12.82
CA GLU A 54 5.44 1.46 -13.62
C GLU A 54 4.75 2.48 -12.70
N ARG A 55 3.90 2.01 -11.78
CA ARG A 55 3.25 2.86 -10.78
C ARG A 55 4.26 3.58 -9.89
N LEU A 56 5.29 2.89 -9.38
CA LEU A 56 6.35 3.50 -8.58
C LEU A 56 7.10 4.60 -9.35
N ALA A 57 7.43 4.36 -10.62
CA ALA A 57 8.08 5.37 -11.46
C ALA A 57 7.21 6.63 -11.61
N ASP A 58 5.90 6.46 -11.78
CA ASP A 58 4.97 7.59 -11.90
C ASP A 58 4.77 8.32 -10.56
N TYR A 59 4.68 7.61 -9.44
CA TYR A 59 4.58 8.23 -8.12
C TYR A 59 5.82 9.04 -7.76
N TYR A 60 7.01 8.58 -8.18
CA TYR A 60 8.23 9.33 -7.97
C TYR A 60 8.21 10.68 -8.71
N LYS A 61 7.72 10.70 -9.96
CA LYS A 61 7.52 11.92 -10.75
C LYS A 61 6.50 12.86 -10.08
N LEU A 62 5.46 12.30 -9.47
CA LEU A 62 4.46 13.04 -8.70
C LEU A 62 4.98 13.54 -7.34
N GLY A 63 6.18 13.14 -6.91
CA GLY A 63 6.83 13.67 -5.72
C GLY A 63 6.81 12.75 -4.49
N ALA A 64 6.29 11.53 -4.59
CA ALA A 64 6.44 10.54 -3.52
C ALA A 64 7.92 10.16 -3.34
N ARG A 65 8.32 9.93 -2.09
CA ARG A 65 9.70 9.51 -1.74
C ARG A 65 9.77 8.27 -0.87
N PHE A 66 8.64 7.79 -0.36
CA PHE A 66 8.53 6.47 0.24
C PHE A 66 7.21 5.82 -0.17
N ALA A 67 7.20 4.49 -0.13
CA ALA A 67 6.02 3.68 -0.38
C ALA A 67 5.61 2.92 0.89
N LYS A 68 4.34 2.58 0.99
CA LYS A 68 3.80 1.74 2.06
C LYS A 68 3.07 0.54 1.47
N TRP A 69 3.36 -0.63 2.01
CA TRP A 69 2.67 -1.89 1.77
C TRP A 69 2.19 -2.46 3.11
N ARG A 70 0.93 -2.92 3.20
CA ARG A 70 0.38 -3.51 4.43
C ARG A 70 -0.02 -4.97 4.21
N ALA A 71 0.69 -5.89 4.85
CA ALA A 71 0.26 -7.28 5.05
C ALA A 71 -0.65 -7.42 6.28
N VAL A 72 -1.47 -8.48 6.32
CA VAL A 72 -2.34 -8.82 7.45
C VAL A 72 -2.04 -10.24 7.89
N ILE A 73 -1.86 -10.42 9.19
CA ILE A 73 -1.58 -11.70 9.82
C ILE A 73 -2.57 -11.85 10.97
N ASP A 74 -3.39 -12.89 10.92
CA ASP A 74 -4.34 -13.24 11.98
C ASP A 74 -3.72 -14.27 12.92
N ILE A 75 -4.09 -14.19 14.20
CA ILE A 75 -3.60 -15.10 15.26
C ILE A 75 -4.80 -15.86 15.83
N ASP A 76 -4.87 -17.16 15.55
CA ASP A 76 -5.89 -18.06 16.10
C ASP A 76 -5.30 -19.49 16.18
N GLN A 77 -4.97 -19.90 17.41
CA GLN A 77 -4.39 -21.21 17.68
C GLN A 77 -5.32 -22.36 17.32
N ALA A 78 -6.63 -22.20 17.52
CA ALA A 78 -7.60 -23.26 17.23
C ALA A 78 -7.75 -23.50 15.72
N LYS A 79 -7.50 -22.47 14.92
CA LYS A 79 -7.53 -22.54 13.45
C LYS A 79 -6.15 -22.78 12.82
N GLY A 80 -5.08 -22.80 13.62
CA GLY A 80 -3.72 -22.98 13.13
C GLY A 80 -3.20 -21.82 12.26
N VAL A 81 -3.64 -20.58 12.52
CA VAL A 81 -3.16 -19.37 11.84
C VAL A 81 -2.35 -18.48 12.81
N PRO A 82 -1.25 -17.85 12.36
CA PRO A 82 -0.73 -17.88 11.00
C PRO A 82 -0.10 -19.22 10.64
N SER A 83 -0.34 -19.69 9.41
CA SER A 83 0.43 -20.83 8.90
C SER A 83 1.84 -20.39 8.50
N ALA A 84 2.75 -21.35 8.31
CA ALA A 84 4.08 -21.04 7.77
C ALA A 84 4.01 -20.35 6.39
N ASN A 85 2.97 -20.63 5.61
CA ASN A 85 2.79 -20.05 4.29
C ASN A 85 2.43 -18.56 4.38
N SER A 86 1.63 -18.11 5.35
CA SER A 86 1.31 -16.68 5.50
C SER A 86 2.49 -15.82 5.98
N ILE A 87 3.57 -16.46 6.46
CA ILE A 87 4.79 -15.79 6.92
C ILE A 87 5.87 -15.80 5.82
N GLY A 88 5.99 -16.91 5.10
CA GLY A 88 7.02 -17.12 4.09
C GLY A 88 6.63 -16.77 2.65
N SER A 89 5.34 -16.53 2.38
CA SER A 89 4.82 -16.14 1.06
C SER A 89 5.21 -14.73 0.63
#